data_AF-A0A1G4XG35-F1
#
_entry.id   AF-A0A1G4XG35-F1
#
_cell.length_a   1.000
_cell.length_b   1.000
_cell.length_c   1.000
_cell.angle_alpha   90.00
_cell.angle_beta   90.00
_cell.angle_gamma   90.00
#
_symmetry.space_group_name_H-M   'P 1'
#
loop_
_entity.id
_entity.type
_entity.pdbx_description
1 polymer ?
#
loop_
_entity_poly.entity_id
_entity_poly.type
_entity_poly.pdbx_seq_one_letter_code
_entity_poly.pdbx_strand_id
1 'polypeptide(L)'
;MQLLLIVGIAAAIAAVAFALQNSTSVTVTLGLWTFDSSLAMVLLLAIGIGAVIALLVSWPGIIKNVWKGSQLRRRVNKLEDDKAALERRVTQLEGELMRISPEPIPEEPTRFLGLKSILLGSEVEKPKE
;
A
#
# COMPACT_ATOMS: atom_id res chain seq x y z
N MET A 1 19.09 4.77 8.27
CA MET A 1 19.08 3.84 9.42
C MET A 1 19.89 4.36 10.61
N GLN A 2 21.15 4.75 10.45
CA GLN A 2 21.97 5.29 11.55
C GLN A 2 21.43 6.58 12.17
N LEU A 3 20.86 7.49 11.35
CA LEU A 3 20.24 8.72 11.85
C LEU A 3 19.08 8.45 12.82
N LEU A 4 18.24 7.45 12.52
CA LEU A 4 17.13 7.04 13.40
C LEU A 4 17.63 6.47 14.72
N LEU A 5 18.74 5.71 14.69
CA LEU A 5 19.38 5.21 15.91
C LEU A 5 19.94 6.35 16.77
N ILE A 6 20.61 7.34 16.15
CA ILE A 6 21.16 8.50 16.86
C ILE A 6 20.03 9.30 17.51
N VAL A 7 18.96 9.58 16.76
CA VAL A 7 17.78 10.28 17.28
C VAL A 7 17.12 9.47 18.40
N GLY A 8 17.02 8.16 18.26
CA GLY A 8 16.47 7.27 19.29
C GLY A 8 17.29 7.30 20.59
N ILE A 9 18.62 7.24 20.49
CA ILE A 9 19.52 7.33 21.65
C ILE A 9 19.40 8.71 22.31
N ALA A 10 19.41 9.79 21.51
CA ALA A 10 19.26 11.15 22.03
C ALA A 10 17.91 11.33 22.76
N ALA A 11 16.83 10.80 22.20
CA ALA A 11 15.51 10.81 22.84
C ALA A 11 15.48 10.00 24.14
N ALA A 12 16.14 8.83 24.18
CA ALA A 12 16.24 8.01 25.38
C ALA A 12 17.01 8.74 26.51
N ILE A 13 18.13 9.39 26.19
CA ILE A 13 18.90 10.20 27.14
C ILE A 13 18.04 11.36 27.66
N ALA A 14 17.33 12.07 26.77
CA ALA A 14 16.43 13.15 27.15
C ALA A 14 15.30 12.66 28.07
N ALA A 15 14.73 11.48 27.81
CA ALA A 15 13.70 10.89 28.66
C ALA A 15 14.22 10.55 30.07
N VAL A 16 15.43 9.99 30.17
CA VAL A 16 16.06 9.71 31.47
C VAL A 16 16.37 11.01 32.22
N ALA A 17 16.92 12.02 31.53
CA ALA A 17 17.20 13.32 32.13
C ALA A 17 15.91 14.00 32.62
N PHE A 18 14.84 13.95 31.83
CA PHE A 18 13.52 14.42 32.21
C PHE A 18 13.02 13.69 33.47
N ALA A 19 13.20 12.37 33.55
CA ALA A 19 12.77 11.59 34.71
C ALA A 19 13.53 11.95 35.99
N LEU A 20 14.85 12.14 35.90
CA LEU A 20 15.68 12.51 37.04
C LEU A 20 15.40 13.93 37.54
N GLN A 21 15.15 14.87 36.63
CA GLN A 21 14.82 16.26 36.98
C GLN A 21 13.41 16.40 37.55
N ASN A 22 12.46 15.54 37.15
CA ASN A 22 11.06 15.59 37.56
C ASN A 22 10.73 14.45 38.54
N SER A 23 11.54 14.32 39.59
CA SER A 23 11.39 13.32 40.65
C SER A 23 10.36 13.72 41.73
N THR A 24 9.76 14.91 41.62
CA THR A 24 8.71 15.37 42.53
C THR A 24 7.52 14.41 42.53
N SER A 25 7.10 14.04 43.73
CA SER A 25 5.95 13.18 43.97
C SER A 25 4.66 13.93 43.65
N VAL A 26 3.75 13.27 42.93
CA VAL A 26 2.42 13.78 42.60
C VAL A 26 1.40 12.71 42.97
N THR A 27 0.35 13.15 43.66
CA THR A 27 -0.81 12.32 43.97
C THR A 27 -1.72 12.24 42.76
N VAL A 28 -1.95 11.02 42.27
CA VAL A 28 -2.86 10.75 41.16
C VAL A 28 -4.12 10.11 41.71
N THR A 29 -5.28 10.68 41.35
CA THR A 29 -6.60 10.15 41.70
C THR A 29 -7.30 9.68 40.42
N LEU A 30 -7.57 8.38 40.31
CA LEU A 30 -8.28 7.73 39.21
C LEU A 30 -9.57 7.08 39.75
N GLY A 31 -10.69 7.79 39.67
CA GLY A 31 -11.96 7.28 40.19
C GLY A 31 -11.90 7.00 41.69
N LEU A 32 -11.94 5.71 42.07
CA LEU A 32 -11.82 5.27 43.48
C LEU A 32 -10.38 4.97 43.92
N TRP A 33 -9.38 5.10 43.03
CA TRP A 33 -7.99 4.79 43.35
C TRP A 33 -7.17 6.07 43.50
N THR A 34 -6.36 6.13 44.55
CA THR A 34 -5.43 7.22 44.81
C THR A 34 -4.05 6.64 45.08
N PHE A 35 -3.02 7.16 44.43
CA PHE A 35 -1.64 6.75 44.69
C PHE A 35 -0.66 7.90 44.47
N ASP A 36 0.45 7.86 45.21
CA ASP A 36 1.55 8.82 45.07
C ASP A 36 2.66 8.21 44.22
N SER A 37 3.09 8.92 43.19
CA SER A 37 4.18 8.49 42.31
C SER A 37 4.95 9.69 41.81
N SER A 38 6.18 9.51 41.34
CA SER A 38 6.89 10.60 40.66
C SER A 38 6.16 11.00 39.37
N LEU A 39 6.17 12.31 39.07
CA LEU A 39 5.55 12.84 37.84
C LEU A 39 6.08 12.13 36.59
N ALA A 40 7.38 11.88 36.54
CA ALA A 40 8.01 11.14 35.46
C ALA A 40 7.40 9.75 35.24
N MET A 41 7.20 8.97 36.30
CA MET A 41 6.65 7.62 36.21
C MET A 41 5.19 7.65 35.74
N VAL A 42 4.39 8.60 36.24
CA VAL A 42 3.00 8.80 35.81
C VAL A 42 2.94 9.11 34.31
N LEU A 43 3.80 10.01 33.85
CA LEU A 43 3.83 10.46 32.46
C LEU A 43 4.32 9.35 31.51
N LEU A 44 5.34 8.58 31.92
CA LEU A 44 5.80 7.39 31.19
C LEU A 44 4.70 6.33 31.08
N LEU A 45 4.00 6.03 32.17
CA LEU A 45 2.88 5.08 32.16
C LEU A 45 1.76 5.57 31.25
N ALA A 46 1.37 6.85 31.33
CA ALA A 46 0.32 7.41 30.50
C ALA A 46 0.66 7.32 29.00
N ILE A 47 1.89 7.67 28.62
CA ILE A 47 2.36 7.55 27.23
C ILE A 47 2.39 6.08 26.81
N GLY A 48 2.92 5.19 27.67
CA GLY A 48 3.00 3.75 27.40
C GLY A 48 1.62 3.15 27.17
N ILE A 49 0.66 3.45 28.02
CA ILE A 49 -0.74 3.03 27.87
C ILE A 49 -1.34 3.60 26.57
N GLY A 50 -1.12 4.89 26.29
CA GLY A 50 -1.56 5.52 25.05
C GLY A 50 -1.01 4.84 23.79
N ALA A 51 0.27 4.48 23.79
CA ALA A 51 0.91 3.76 22.69
C ALA A 51 0.33 2.35 22.53
N VAL A 52 0.10 1.62 23.62
CA VAL A 52 -0.56 0.31 23.61
C VAL A 52 -1.96 0.43 23.03
N ILE A 53 -2.76 1.41 23.46
CA ILE A 53 -4.10 1.67 22.92
C ILE A 53 -4.02 1.96 21.42
N ALA A 54 -3.10 2.83 20.99
CA ALA A 54 -2.92 3.16 19.58
C ALA A 54 -2.57 1.91 18.74
N LEU A 55 -1.70 1.04 19.24
CA LEU A 55 -1.36 -0.23 18.60
C LEU A 55 -2.57 -1.16 18.50
N LEU A 56 -3.35 -1.32 19.57
CA LEU A 56 -4.56 -2.15 19.58
C LEU A 56 -5.60 -1.63 18.58
N VAL A 57 -5.83 -0.32 18.54
CA VAL A 57 -6.76 0.33 17.60
C VAL A 57 -6.28 0.18 16.15
N SER A 58 -4.96 0.17 15.92
CA SER A 58 -4.36 0.04 14.58
C SER A 58 -4.30 -1.41 14.08
N TRP A 59 -4.31 -2.38 14.98
CA TRP A 59 -4.25 -3.82 14.71
C TRP A 59 -5.24 -4.33 13.65
N PRO A 60 -6.56 -3.98 13.68
CA PRO A 60 -7.50 -4.45 12.67
C PRO A 60 -7.20 -3.93 11.25
N GLY A 61 -6.58 -2.76 11.12
CA GLY A 61 -6.19 -2.19 9.82
C GLY A 61 -5.06 -2.98 9.16
N ILE A 62 -4.08 -3.40 9.95
CA ILE A 62 -2.91 -4.16 9.49
C ILE A 62 -3.36 -5.54 8.98
N ILE A 63 -4.20 -6.25 9.74
CA ILE A 63 -4.73 -7.56 9.33
C ILE A 63 -5.52 -7.46 8.01
N LYS A 64 -6.40 -6.47 7.89
CA LYS A 64 -7.18 -6.24 6.67
C LYS A 64 -6.29 -6.00 5.45
N ASN A 65 -5.20 -5.25 5.61
CA ASN A 65 -4.25 -4.99 4.53
C ASN A 65 -3.49 -6.25 4.11
N VAL A 66 -3.08 -7.10 5.06
CA VAL A 66 -2.44 -8.40 4.74
C VAL A 66 -3.40 -9.30 3.95
N TRP A 67 -4.66 -9.37 4.36
CA TRP A 67 -5.67 -10.18 3.66
C TRP A 67 -5.97 -9.65 2.26
N LYS A 68 -6.11 -8.33 2.10
CA LYS A 68 -6.26 -7.69 0.79
C LYS A 68 -5.04 -7.97 -0.09
N GLY A 69 -3.83 -7.93 0.44
CA GLY A 69 -2.60 -8.27 -0.29
C GLY A 69 -2.60 -9.71 -0.80
N SER A 70 -3.05 -10.67 0.01
CA SER A 70 -3.19 -12.07 -0.41
C SER A 70 -4.24 -12.24 -1.51
N GLN A 71 -5.40 -11.60 -1.38
CA GLN A 71 -6.47 -11.61 -2.39
C GLN A 71 -6.01 -10.99 -3.72
N LEU A 72 -5.26 -9.89 -3.66
CA LEU A 72 -4.74 -9.22 -4.85
C LEU A 72 -3.72 -10.10 -5.57
N ARG A 73 -2.81 -10.75 -4.83
CA ARG A 73 -1.86 -11.73 -5.39
C ARG A 73 -2.57 -12.89 -6.10
N ARG A 74 -3.63 -13.44 -5.50
CA ARG A 74 -4.43 -14.50 -6.14
C ARG A 74 -5.07 -14.05 -7.45
N ARG A 75 -5.56 -12.81 -7.49
CA ARG A 75 -6.14 -12.22 -8.72
C ARG A 75 -5.08 -12.04 -9.79
N VAL A 76 -3.90 -11.52 -9.44
CA VAL A 76 -2.78 -11.35 -10.38
C VAL A 76 -2.41 -12.69 -11.00
N ASN A 77 -2.18 -13.72 -10.20
CA ASN A 77 -1.83 -15.05 -10.71
C ASN A 77 -2.92 -15.60 -11.64
N LYS A 78 -4.21 -15.44 -11.27
CA LYS A 78 -5.31 -15.90 -12.12
C LYS A 78 -5.36 -15.17 -13.46
N LEU A 79 -5.14 -13.85 -13.47
CA LEU A 79 -5.09 -13.07 -14.71
C LEU A 79 -3.89 -13.47 -15.59
N GLU A 80 -2.74 -13.79 -14.97
CA GLU A 80 -1.57 -14.30 -15.69
C GLU A 80 -1.85 -15.65 -16.34
N ASP A 81 -2.49 -16.57 -15.61
CA ASP A 81 -2.90 -17.88 -16.13
C ASP A 81 -3.91 -17.76 -17.28
N ASP A 82 -4.92 -16.89 -17.12
CA ASP A 82 -5.95 -16.64 -18.13
C ASP A 82 -5.32 -16.04 -19.41
N LYS A 83 -4.35 -15.13 -19.26
CA LYS A 83 -3.62 -14.54 -20.40
C LYS A 83 -2.81 -15.60 -21.15
N ALA A 84 -2.07 -16.45 -20.43
CA ALA A 84 -1.30 -17.53 -21.03
C ALA A 84 -2.21 -18.55 -21.76
N ALA A 85 -3.39 -18.83 -21.20
CA ALA A 85 -4.38 -19.69 -21.85
C ALA A 85 -4.95 -19.05 -23.13
N LEU A 86 -5.19 -17.74 -23.12
CA LEU A 86 -5.69 -17.02 -24.29
C LEU A 86 -4.65 -16.95 -25.41
N GLU A 87 -3.39 -16.65 -25.08
CA GLU A 87 -2.28 -16.64 -26.04
C GLU A 87 -2.13 -18.00 -26.73
N ARG A 88 -2.22 -19.11 -25.98
CA ARG A 88 -2.21 -20.46 -26.56
C ARG A 88 -3.37 -20.70 -27.54
N ARG A 89 -4.57 -20.24 -27.19
CA ARG A 89 -5.75 -20.37 -28.08
C ARG A 89 -5.58 -19.55 -29.35
N VAL A 90 -5.02 -18.34 -29.25
CA VAL A 90 -4.72 -17.50 -30.42
C VAL A 90 -3.74 -18.21 -31.34
N THR A 91 -2.61 -18.71 -30.82
CA THR A 91 -1.62 -19.45 -31.62
C THR A 91 -2.21 -20.72 -32.25
N GLN A 92 -3.09 -21.43 -31.52
CA GLN A 92 -3.74 -22.63 -32.03
C GLN A 92 -4.73 -22.31 -33.16
N LEU A 93 -5.53 -21.26 -33.01
CA LEU A 93 -6.45 -20.78 -34.04
C LEU A 93 -5.71 -20.23 -35.25
N GLU A 94 -4.61 -19.51 -35.07
CA GLU A 94 -3.73 -19.06 -36.16
C GLU A 94 -3.16 -20.25 -36.94
N GLY A 95 -2.69 -21.28 -36.24
CA GLY A 95 -2.22 -22.52 -36.87
C GLY A 95 -3.31 -23.30 -37.60
N GLU A 96 -4.55 -23.30 -37.09
CA GLU A 96 -5.70 -23.87 -37.78
C GLU A 96 -6.12 -23.05 -39.00
N LEU A 97 -6.09 -21.71 -38.93
CA LEU A 97 -6.32 -20.82 -40.06
C LEU A 97 -5.31 -21.08 -41.18
N MET A 98 -4.03 -21.23 -40.83
CA MET A 98 -2.93 -21.50 -41.76
C MET A 98 -3.05 -22.87 -42.45
N ARG A 99 -3.77 -23.82 -41.82
CA ARG A 99 -4.07 -25.14 -42.39
C ARG A 99 -5.29 -25.14 -43.31
N ILE A 100 -6.25 -24.25 -43.08
CA ILE A 100 -7.52 -24.20 -43.82
C ILE A 100 -7.40 -23.30 -45.07
N SER A 101 -6.47 -22.33 -45.11
CA SER A 101 -6.26 -21.46 -46.27
C SER A 101 -4.78 -21.11 -46.49
N PRO A 102 -4.10 -21.69 -47.50
CA PRO A 102 -2.73 -21.34 -47.86
C PRO A 102 -2.74 -20.19 -48.89
N GLU A 103 -3.12 -18.97 -48.49
CA GLU A 103 -2.85 -17.74 -49.27
C GLU A 103 -2.59 -16.57 -48.31
N PRO A 104 -1.77 -15.58 -48.73
CA PRO A 104 -1.01 -14.70 -47.83
C PRO A 104 -1.92 -13.72 -47.09
N ILE A 105 -1.57 -13.50 -45.81
CA ILE A 105 -2.21 -12.57 -44.88
C ILE A 105 -2.16 -11.14 -45.47
N PRO A 106 -3.29 -10.47 -45.77
CA PRO A 106 -3.30 -9.03 -45.92
C PRO A 106 -3.09 -8.39 -44.55
N GLU A 107 -2.20 -7.39 -44.53
CA GLU A 107 -1.67 -6.63 -43.38
C GLU A 107 -2.71 -6.27 -42.30
N GLU A 108 -2.21 -6.21 -41.06
CA GLU A 108 -2.91 -5.86 -39.80
C GLU A 108 -4.18 -5.02 -40.01
N PRO A 109 -5.34 -5.42 -39.44
CA PRO A 109 -6.50 -4.54 -39.45
C PRO A 109 -6.12 -3.29 -38.64
N THR A 110 -5.97 -2.18 -39.36
CA THR A 110 -5.68 -0.85 -38.82
C THR A 110 -6.46 -0.67 -37.54
N ARG A 111 -5.69 -0.65 -36.45
CA ARG A 111 -6.14 -0.39 -35.08
C ARG A 111 -7.15 0.75 -35.16
N PHE A 112 -8.43 0.46 -34.89
CA PHE A 112 -9.52 1.43 -35.03
C PHE A 112 -9.30 2.62 -34.08
N LEU A 113 -8.52 3.60 -34.52
CA LEU A 113 -8.18 4.82 -33.79
C LEU A 113 -9.33 5.83 -33.80
N GLY A 114 -10.38 5.58 -34.59
CA GLY A 114 -11.49 6.51 -34.83
C GLY A 114 -12.33 6.85 -33.59
N LEU A 115 -12.42 5.96 -32.60
CA LEU A 115 -13.16 6.26 -31.37
C LEU A 115 -12.35 7.12 -30.40
N LYS A 116 -11.01 7.00 -30.43
CA LYS A 116 -10.13 7.84 -29.61
C LYS A 116 -10.05 9.26 -30.15
N SER A 117 -10.08 9.47 -31.47
CA SER A 117 -10.06 10.81 -32.06
C SER A 117 -11.38 11.57 -31.90
N ILE A 118 -12.51 10.88 -31.69
CA ILE A 118 -13.81 11.51 -31.41
C ILE A 118 -13.92 11.89 -29.91
N LEU A 119 -13.33 11.10 -29.02
CA LEU A 119 -13.31 11.37 -27.57
C LEU A 119 -12.22 12.37 -27.16
N LEU A 120 -11.09 12.35 -27.86
CA LEU A 120 -9.97 13.27 -27.68
C LEU A 120 -10.08 14.33 -28.78
N GLY A 121 -10.95 15.32 -28.58
CA GLY A 121 -11.17 16.38 -29.55
C GLY A 121 -9.86 17.08 -29.91
N SER A 122 -9.26 16.71 -31.03
CA SER A 122 -8.09 17.36 -31.59
C SER A 122 -8.27 17.44 -33.10
N GLU A 123 -8.44 18.66 -33.59
CA GLU A 123 -8.44 19.02 -35.00
C GLU A 123 -7.20 18.47 -35.70
N VAL A 124 -7.41 17.74 -36.79
CA VAL A 124 -6.34 17.43 -37.75
C VAL A 124 -6.55 18.34 -38.94
N GLU A 125 -5.74 19.39 -38.96
CA GLU A 125 -5.54 20.38 -40.00
C GLU A 125 -5.18 19.69 -41.33
N LYS A 126 -5.88 20.08 -42.42
CA LYS A 126 -5.67 19.56 -43.78
C LYS A 126 -4.33 20.09 -44.36
N PRO A 127 -3.60 19.30 -45.17
CA PRO A 127 -2.49 19.82 -45.94
C PRO A 127 -3.02 20.59 -47.16
N LYS A 128 -2.44 21.78 -47.42
CA LYS A 128 -2.58 22.49 -48.70
C LYS A 128 -1.54 21.99 -49.69
N GLU A 129 -1.99 21.91 -50.95
CA GLU A 129 -1.22 21.69 -52.18
C GLU A 129 0.08 22.50 -52.26
#